data_AF-A0AAT9HSA9-F1
#
_entry.id   AF-A0AAT9HSA9-F1
#
_cell.length_a   1.000
_cell.length_b   1.000
_cell.length_c   1.000
_cell.angle_alpha   90.00
_cell.angle_beta   90.00
_cell.angle_gamma   90.00
#
_symmetry.space_group_name_H-M   'P 1'
#
loop_
_entity.id
_entity.type
_entity.pdbx_description
1 polymer ?
#
loop_
_entity_poly.entity_id
_entity_poly.type
_entity_poly.pdbx_seq_one_letter_code
_entity_poly.pdbx_strand_id
1 'polypeptide(L)'
;MIDGQALRGMNIGVSTELAIARAVDSSDLDPVNVHPLPAQKAILDAFIQLGFRFKSADMERGHIRGTRQKLPFYQEIEFFPPQQYRGLHQVELSFVADDQAMDVILEMDKKPGLFSEGSDTFRSFKVGLHDYQGTDWAAYLNQWLSEVGSRRNWF
;
A
#
# COMPACT_ATOMS: atom_id res chain seq x y z
N MET A 1 -11.69 -0.83 2.13
CA MET A 1 -11.67 -1.59 3.40
C MET A 1 -10.59 -2.67 3.30
N ILE A 2 -9.93 -2.99 4.39
CA ILE A 2 -9.00 -4.12 4.52
C ILE A 2 -9.50 -4.95 5.70
N ASP A 3 -9.74 -6.25 5.47
CA ASP A 3 -10.26 -7.17 6.49
C ASP A 3 -11.52 -6.63 7.22
N GLY A 4 -12.47 -6.07 6.45
CA GLY A 4 -13.68 -5.44 6.99
C GLY A 4 -13.49 -4.08 7.66
N GLN A 5 -12.26 -3.57 7.78
CA GLN A 5 -11.95 -2.28 8.39
C GLN A 5 -11.89 -1.17 7.35
N ALA A 6 -12.58 -0.06 7.59
CA ALA A 6 -12.46 1.15 6.78
C ALA A 6 -11.11 1.82 7.00
N LEU A 7 -10.52 2.37 5.93
CA LEU A 7 -9.28 3.14 6.01
C LEU A 7 -9.64 4.54 6.53
N ARG A 8 -9.44 4.77 7.83
CA ARG A 8 -9.76 6.05 8.47
C ARG A 8 -8.77 7.11 7.99
N GLY A 9 -9.24 8.36 7.85
CA GLY A 9 -8.39 9.48 7.41
C GLY A 9 -8.30 9.67 5.90
N MET A 10 -8.78 8.71 5.10
CA MET A 10 -8.73 8.74 3.63
C MET A 10 -10.07 9.11 3.01
N ASN A 11 -10.44 10.38 3.10
CA ASN A 11 -11.65 10.88 2.46
C ASN A 11 -11.33 11.33 1.03
N ILE A 12 -11.99 10.69 0.05
CA ILE A 12 -11.88 11.04 -1.36
C ILE A 12 -13.27 11.51 -1.82
N GLY A 13 -13.31 12.58 -2.61
CA GLY A 13 -14.54 13.11 -3.17
C GLY A 13 -14.33 13.83 -4.49
N VAL A 14 -15.42 14.04 -5.21
CA VAL A 14 -15.48 14.87 -6.41
C VAL A 14 -15.94 16.26 -5.99
N SER A 15 -15.12 17.28 -6.27
CA SER A 15 -15.48 18.68 -6.05
C SER A 15 -16.07 19.25 -7.33
N THR A 16 -17.29 19.77 -7.26
CA THR A 16 -17.94 20.48 -8.36
C THR A 16 -17.93 21.97 -8.05
N GLU A 17 -17.39 22.79 -8.96
CA GLU A 17 -17.37 24.24 -8.82
C GLU A 17 -18.05 24.90 -10.01
N LEU A 18 -19.02 25.78 -9.75
CA LEU A 18 -19.74 26.53 -10.77
C LEU A 18 -19.18 27.96 -10.89
N ALA A 19 -18.53 28.25 -12.02
CA ALA A 19 -17.94 29.56 -12.28
C ALA A 19 -18.99 30.64 -12.59
N ILE A 20 -19.48 31.33 -11.55
CA ILE A 20 -20.39 32.48 -11.67
C ILE A 20 -19.79 33.69 -10.94
N ALA A 21 -19.77 34.84 -11.62
CA ALA A 21 -19.32 36.09 -11.03
C ALA A 21 -20.14 36.43 -9.76
N ARG A 22 -19.44 36.61 -8.63
CA ARG A 22 -20.01 37.00 -7.32
C ARG A 22 -20.97 35.97 -6.69
N ALA A 23 -20.90 34.69 -7.06
CA ALA A 23 -21.60 33.65 -6.32
C ALA A 23 -21.02 33.52 -4.89
N VAL A 24 -21.89 33.41 -3.89
CA VAL A 24 -21.51 33.30 -2.47
C VAL A 24 -21.16 31.86 -2.10
N ASP A 25 -21.85 30.89 -2.70
CA ASP A 25 -21.58 29.46 -2.54
C ASP A 25 -21.90 28.77 -3.87
N SER A 26 -20.87 28.20 -4.48
CA SER A 26 -20.94 27.58 -5.81
C SER A 26 -20.18 26.26 -5.88
N SER A 27 -19.82 25.71 -4.71
CA SER A 27 -19.08 24.47 -4.56
C SER A 27 -19.96 23.36 -4.00
N ASP A 28 -19.71 22.14 -4.45
CA ASP A 28 -20.29 20.91 -3.93
C ASP A 28 -19.20 19.84 -3.78
N LEU A 29 -19.31 18.94 -2.80
CA LEU A 29 -18.37 17.86 -2.56
C LEU A 29 -19.11 16.52 -2.38
N ASP A 30 -18.98 15.67 -3.39
CA ASP A 30 -19.56 14.33 -3.40
C ASP A 30 -18.53 13.29 -2.94
N PRO A 31 -18.69 12.63 -1.78
CA PRO A 31 -17.76 11.59 -1.34
C PRO A 31 -17.86 10.35 -2.24
N VAL A 32 -16.70 9.74 -2.55
CA VAL A 32 -16.63 8.50 -3.34
C VAL A 32 -15.84 7.42 -2.60
N ASN A 33 -16.31 6.18 -2.72
CA ASN A 33 -15.59 5.02 -2.22
C ASN A 33 -14.64 4.49 -3.29
N VAL A 34 -13.34 4.51 -2.99
CA VAL A 34 -12.32 3.90 -3.84
C VAL A 34 -12.01 2.50 -3.31
N HIS A 35 -12.23 1.50 -4.16
CA HIS A 35 -11.93 0.11 -3.87
C HIS A 35 -10.56 -0.28 -4.45
N PRO A 36 -9.83 -1.21 -3.80
CA PRO A 36 -8.54 -1.65 -4.32
C PRO A 36 -8.71 -2.34 -5.67
N LEU A 37 -7.71 -2.22 -6.54
CA LEU A 37 -7.63 -3.00 -7.77
C LEU A 37 -7.63 -4.51 -7.42
N PRO A 38 -8.13 -5.40 -8.30
CA PRO A 38 -8.11 -6.84 -8.03
C PRO A 38 -6.70 -7.38 -7.72
N ALA A 39 -5.68 -6.92 -8.45
CA ALA A 39 -4.28 -7.25 -8.19
C ALA A 39 -3.79 -6.72 -6.82
N GLN A 40 -4.16 -5.48 -6.46
CA GLN A 40 -3.85 -4.91 -5.14
C GLN A 40 -4.51 -5.73 -4.03
N LYS A 41 -5.78 -6.09 -4.21
CA LYS A 41 -6.52 -6.92 -3.25
C LYS A 41 -5.86 -8.29 -3.07
N ALA A 42 -5.34 -8.91 -4.13
CA ALA A 42 -4.64 -10.19 -4.03
C ALA A 42 -3.40 -10.12 -3.11
N ILE A 43 -2.63 -9.03 -3.20
CA ILE A 43 -1.48 -8.80 -2.30
C ILE A 43 -1.96 -8.59 -0.86
N LEU A 44 -2.98 -7.76 -0.65
CA LEU A 44 -3.53 -7.48 0.68
C LEU A 44 -4.11 -8.76 1.33
N ASP A 45 -4.87 -9.54 0.57
CA ASP A 45 -5.43 -10.82 1.03
C ASP A 45 -4.32 -11.82 1.37
N ALA A 46 -3.20 -11.83 0.62
CA ALA A 46 -2.05 -12.68 0.93
C ALA A 46 -1.42 -12.32 2.30
N PHE A 47 -1.33 -11.04 2.65
CA PHE A 47 -0.91 -10.63 3.99
C PHE A 47 -1.86 -11.16 5.08
N ILE A 48 -3.17 -11.04 4.87
CA ILE A 48 -4.17 -11.57 5.80
C ILE A 48 -4.05 -13.10 5.93
N GLN A 49 -3.88 -13.81 4.81
CA GLN A 49 -3.68 -15.27 4.79
C GLN A 49 -2.42 -15.69 5.58
N LEU A 50 -1.35 -14.91 5.50
CA LEU A 50 -0.12 -15.15 6.27
C LEU A 50 -0.27 -14.82 7.75
N GLY A 51 -1.40 -14.24 8.18
CA GLY A 51 -1.71 -13.90 9.57
C GLY A 51 -1.34 -12.48 9.97
N PHE A 52 -0.95 -11.62 9.01
CA PHE A 52 -0.74 -10.21 9.29
C PHE A 52 -2.05 -9.52 9.61
N ARG A 53 -2.00 -8.59 10.56
CA ARG A 53 -3.17 -7.83 11.00
C ARG A 53 -3.02 -6.38 10.56
N PHE A 54 -4.05 -5.87 9.90
CA PHE A 54 -4.10 -4.46 9.51
C PHE A 54 -3.92 -3.55 10.74
N LYS A 55 -3.02 -2.57 10.62
CA LYS A 55 -2.70 -1.60 11.68
C LYS A 55 -3.31 -0.24 11.37
N SER A 56 -2.89 0.35 10.26
CA SER A 56 -3.25 1.70 9.84
C SER A 56 -3.05 1.85 8.34
N ALA A 57 -3.59 2.92 7.78
CA ALA A 57 -3.20 3.39 6.47
C ALA A 57 -3.28 4.91 6.48
N ASP A 58 -2.41 5.58 5.72
CA ASP A 58 -2.45 7.05 5.56
C ASP A 58 -2.04 7.50 4.15
N MET A 59 -2.30 8.78 3.84
CA MET A 59 -1.80 9.48 2.65
C MET A 59 -0.52 10.21 3.00
N GLU A 60 0.60 9.72 2.49
CA GLU A 60 1.90 10.31 2.75
C GLU A 60 2.32 11.25 1.62
N ARG A 61 2.78 12.45 1.98
CA ARG A 61 3.32 13.41 1.01
C ARG A 61 4.72 12.99 0.60
N GLY A 62 4.95 12.79 -0.69
CA GLY A 62 6.27 12.46 -1.20
C GLY A 62 6.23 11.73 -2.53
N HIS A 63 7.41 11.29 -2.97
CA HIS A 63 7.60 10.48 -4.15
C HIS A 63 8.45 9.25 -3.85
N ILE A 64 7.96 8.09 -4.26
CA ILE A 64 8.68 6.82 -4.20
C ILE A 64 9.52 6.72 -5.48
N ARG A 65 10.85 6.72 -5.31
CA ARG A 65 11.79 6.63 -6.42
C ARG A 65 11.65 5.29 -7.16
N GLY A 66 11.94 5.30 -8.45
CA GLY A 66 11.88 4.10 -9.29
C GLY A 66 10.47 3.57 -9.59
N THR A 67 9.42 4.32 -9.21
CA THR A 67 8.01 3.93 -9.43
C THR A 67 7.33 4.76 -10.52
N ARG A 68 6.12 4.35 -10.89
CA ARG A 68 5.21 4.99 -11.84
C ARG A 68 4.44 6.18 -11.25
N GLN A 69 4.83 6.67 -10.08
CA GLN A 69 4.03 7.64 -9.32
C GLN A 69 4.00 9.00 -10.04
N LYS A 70 2.78 9.55 -10.18
CA LYS A 70 2.55 10.88 -10.80
C LYS A 70 2.13 11.95 -9.80
N LEU A 71 1.39 11.56 -8.76
CA LEU A 71 0.87 12.47 -7.75
C LEU A 71 1.93 12.71 -6.65
N PRO A 72 1.93 13.86 -5.97
CA PRO A 72 2.92 14.22 -4.94
C PRO A 72 2.64 13.57 -3.58
N PHE A 73 1.90 12.45 -3.57
CA PHE A 73 1.57 11.65 -2.42
C PHE A 73 1.32 10.19 -2.84
N TYR A 74 1.37 9.28 -1.88
CA TYR A 74 1.11 7.86 -2.06
C TYR A 74 0.36 7.29 -0.85
N GLN A 75 -0.28 6.13 -1.02
CA GLN A 75 -0.94 5.41 0.06
C GLN A 75 0.05 4.50 0.76
N GLU A 76 0.18 4.66 2.06
CA GLU A 76 0.89 3.73 2.93
C GLU A 76 -0.11 2.89 3.70
N ILE A 77 0.08 1.57 3.70
CA ILE A 77 -0.75 0.60 4.40
C ILE A 77 0.16 -0.21 5.33
N GLU A 78 -0.13 -0.20 6.61
CA GLU A 78 0.69 -0.83 7.63
C GLU A 78 0.04 -2.09 8.20
N PHE A 79 0.88 -3.08 8.48
CA PHE A 79 0.48 -4.34 9.09
C PHE A 79 1.37 -4.69 10.28
N PHE A 80 0.75 -5.27 11.32
CA PHE A 80 1.44 -6.00 12.36
C PHE A 80 1.72 -7.44 11.91
N PRO A 81 2.96 -7.94 12.10
CA PRO A 81 3.30 -9.32 11.78
C PRO A 81 2.72 -10.31 12.81
N PRO A 82 2.39 -11.54 12.40
CA PRO A 82 2.07 -12.63 13.32
C PRO A 82 3.33 -13.17 14.00
N GLN A 83 3.13 -13.91 15.10
CA GLN A 83 4.21 -14.41 15.96
C GLN A 83 5.27 -15.28 15.25
N GLN A 84 4.91 -15.88 14.12
CA GLN A 84 5.84 -16.69 13.34
C GLN A 84 7.00 -15.86 12.76
N TYR A 85 6.80 -14.58 12.45
CA TYR A 85 7.86 -13.67 11.97
C TYR A 85 8.46 -12.92 13.17
N ARG A 86 9.19 -13.63 14.03
CA ARG A 86 9.88 -13.01 15.18
C ARG A 86 10.85 -11.93 14.71
N GLY A 87 11.07 -10.89 15.51
CA GLY A 87 12.02 -9.82 15.18
C GLY A 87 11.54 -8.78 14.17
N LEU A 88 10.47 -9.08 13.40
CA LEU A 88 9.75 -8.10 12.59
C LEU A 88 8.71 -7.40 13.48
N HIS A 89 8.63 -6.07 13.42
CA HIS A 89 7.69 -5.27 14.19
C HIS A 89 6.56 -4.71 13.34
N GLN A 90 6.87 -4.32 12.10
CA GLN A 90 5.87 -3.80 11.16
C GLN A 90 6.28 -3.99 9.70
N VAL A 91 5.26 -4.10 8.85
CA VAL A 91 5.41 -4.09 7.39
C VAL A 91 4.54 -2.99 6.82
N GLU A 92 5.11 -2.19 5.93
CA GLU A 92 4.47 -1.07 5.27
C GLU A 92 4.41 -1.36 3.76
N LEU A 93 3.24 -1.11 3.16
CA LEU A 93 2.98 -1.32 1.74
C LEU A 93 2.59 -0.01 1.08
N SER A 94 3.16 0.23 -0.10
CA SER A 94 2.67 1.24 -1.02
C SER A 94 2.42 0.64 -2.39
N PHE A 95 1.36 1.12 -3.04
CA PHE A 95 0.93 0.64 -4.35
C PHE A 95 0.88 1.82 -5.32
N VAL A 96 1.53 1.67 -6.47
CA VAL A 96 1.56 2.69 -7.51
C VAL A 96 1.15 2.05 -8.84
N ALA A 97 -0.09 2.31 -9.26
CA ALA A 97 -0.67 1.68 -10.44
C ALA A 97 -0.79 2.65 -11.63
N ASP A 98 -0.66 2.10 -12.83
CA ASP A 98 -1.18 2.69 -14.07
C ASP A 98 -2.30 1.81 -14.65
N ASP A 99 -2.57 1.93 -15.95
CA ASP A 99 -3.61 1.17 -16.63
C ASP A 99 -3.22 -0.29 -16.92
N GLN A 100 -1.94 -0.66 -16.81
CA GLN A 100 -1.44 -1.99 -17.18
C GLN A 100 -0.85 -2.77 -15.99
N ALA A 101 -0.18 -2.07 -15.06
CA ALA A 101 0.60 -2.68 -14.00
C ALA A 101 0.57 -1.85 -12.72
N MET A 102 1.06 -2.47 -11.64
CA MET A 102 1.22 -1.88 -10.32
C MET A 102 2.63 -2.15 -9.82
N ASP A 103 3.36 -1.09 -9.46
CA ASP A 103 4.55 -1.22 -8.63
C ASP A 103 4.09 -1.43 -7.18
N VAL A 104 4.60 -2.49 -6.54
CA VAL A 104 4.36 -2.81 -5.13
C VAL A 104 5.66 -2.55 -4.38
N ILE A 105 5.57 -1.70 -3.38
CA ILE A 105 6.69 -1.30 -2.55
C ILE A 105 6.42 -1.80 -1.14
N LEU A 106 7.45 -2.42 -0.57
CA LEU A 106 7.36 -3.14 0.69
C LEU A 106 8.53 -2.74 1.58
N GLU A 107 8.21 -2.28 2.77
CA GLU A 107 9.19 -1.84 3.76
C GLU A 107 8.99 -2.58 5.09
N MET A 108 10.09 -2.90 5.75
CA MET A 108 10.07 -3.55 7.07
C MET A 108 10.80 -2.71 8.11
N ASP A 109 10.19 -2.57 9.30
CA ASP A 109 10.78 -1.93 10.49
C ASP A 109 11.45 -0.57 10.22
N LYS A 110 10.93 0.17 9.24
CA LYS A 110 11.36 1.54 8.99
C LYS A 110 10.59 2.50 9.87
N LYS A 111 11.15 3.71 10.02
CA LYS A 111 10.38 4.83 10.52
C LYS A 111 9.47 5.30 9.37
N PRO A 112 8.20 5.63 9.64
CA PRO A 112 7.27 6.12 8.62
C PRO A 112 7.88 7.25 7.78
N GLY A 113 7.64 7.22 6.46
CA GLY A 113 8.05 8.29 5.54
C GLY A 113 9.53 8.37 5.13
N LEU A 114 10.36 7.36 5.45
CA LEU A 114 11.78 7.33 5.05
C LEU A 114 12.10 6.26 3.99
N PHE A 115 11.97 6.59 2.70
CA PHE A 115 12.48 5.74 1.61
C PHE A 115 14.01 5.84 1.45
N SER A 116 14.76 4.95 2.11
CA SER A 116 16.12 4.61 1.68
C SER A 116 16.10 3.38 0.77
N GLU A 117 16.33 3.57 -0.53
CA GLU A 117 16.65 2.47 -1.45
C GLU A 117 18.01 1.87 -1.04
N GLY A 118 18.10 0.54 -0.99
CA GLY A 118 19.37 -0.18 -0.73
C GLY A 118 19.54 -0.75 0.68
N SER A 119 18.54 -0.68 1.57
CA SER A 119 18.53 -1.51 2.78
C SER A 119 17.96 -2.90 2.49
N ASP A 120 18.41 -3.93 3.23
CA ASP A 120 17.87 -5.29 3.14
C ASP A 120 16.38 -5.40 3.53
N THR A 121 15.77 -4.31 4.01
CA THR A 121 14.36 -4.22 4.43
C THR A 121 13.44 -3.60 3.40
N PHE A 122 13.95 -3.23 2.24
CA PHE A 122 13.19 -2.63 1.15
C PHE A 122 13.05 -3.60 -0.01
N ARG A 123 11.84 -3.71 -0.57
CA ARG A 123 11.62 -4.38 -1.86
C ARG A 123 10.64 -3.61 -2.72
N SER A 124 10.93 -3.56 -4.01
CA SER A 124 10.00 -3.10 -5.04
C SER A 124 9.88 -4.16 -6.14
N PHE A 125 8.66 -4.47 -6.55
CA PHE A 125 8.39 -5.40 -7.65
C PHE A 125 7.13 -5.00 -8.42
N LYS A 126 6.99 -5.51 -9.64
CA LYS A 126 5.87 -5.20 -10.52
C LYS A 126 4.86 -6.33 -10.54
N VAL A 127 3.58 -5.96 -10.59
CA VAL A 127 2.44 -6.87 -10.72
C VAL A 127 1.61 -6.41 -11.92
N GLY A 128 1.36 -7.29 -12.89
CA GLY A 128 0.45 -6.99 -13.98
C GLY A 128 -1.00 -7.04 -13.51
N LEU A 129 -1.84 -6.10 -13.96
CA LEU A 129 -3.23 -6.00 -13.50
C LEU A 129 -4.12 -7.12 -14.05
N HIS A 130 -3.67 -7.81 -15.11
CA HIS A 130 -4.45 -8.82 -15.83
C HIS A 130 -3.91 -10.25 -15.71
N ASP A 131 -2.70 -10.45 -15.15
CA ASP A 131 -2.05 -11.76 -15.01
C ASP A 131 -1.64 -12.10 -13.57
N TYR A 132 -1.96 -11.22 -12.59
CA TYR A 132 -1.63 -11.40 -11.17
C TYR A 132 -2.08 -12.74 -10.58
N GLN A 133 -3.08 -13.39 -11.16
CA GLN A 133 -3.63 -14.67 -10.69
C GLN A 133 -2.68 -15.85 -10.91
N GLY A 134 -1.67 -15.70 -11.78
CA GLY A 134 -0.67 -16.74 -12.04
C GLY A 134 0.36 -16.94 -10.91
N THR A 135 0.34 -16.08 -9.89
CA THR A 135 1.30 -16.09 -8.78
C THR A 135 0.61 -16.47 -7.48
N ASP A 136 1.19 -17.43 -6.74
CA ASP A 136 0.88 -17.63 -5.33
C ASP A 136 1.52 -16.52 -4.50
N TRP A 137 0.76 -15.44 -4.29
CA TRP A 137 1.25 -14.25 -3.58
C TRP A 137 1.58 -14.53 -2.12
N ALA A 138 0.86 -15.44 -1.45
CA ALA A 138 1.16 -15.78 -0.07
C ALA A 138 2.49 -16.52 0.03
N ALA A 139 2.74 -17.50 -0.85
CA ALA A 139 4.03 -18.18 -0.91
C ALA A 139 5.17 -17.22 -1.29
N TYR A 140 4.95 -16.36 -2.29
CA TYR A 140 5.93 -15.37 -2.75
C TYR A 140 6.35 -14.40 -1.65
N LEU A 141 5.37 -13.82 -0.93
CA LEU A 141 5.62 -12.89 0.17
C LEU A 141 6.28 -13.60 1.36
N ASN A 142 5.80 -14.81 1.70
CA ASN A 142 6.38 -15.60 2.79
C ASN A 142 7.86 -15.92 2.54
N GLN A 143 8.20 -16.38 1.33
CA GLN A 143 9.59 -16.68 0.97
C GLN A 143 10.47 -15.44 1.20
N TRP A 144 10.03 -14.28 0.72
CA TRP A 144 10.81 -13.05 0.88
C TRP A 144 10.93 -12.61 2.34
N LEU A 145 9.83 -12.65 3.11
CA LEU A 145 9.84 -12.32 4.53
C LEU A 145 10.81 -13.21 5.30
N SER A 146 10.84 -14.51 4.97
CA SER A 146 11.80 -15.46 5.52
C SER A 146 13.24 -15.14 5.12
N GLU A 147 13.52 -14.82 3.85
CA GLU A 147 14.86 -14.47 3.37
C GLU A 147 15.43 -13.23 4.08
N VAL A 148 14.63 -12.17 4.24
CA VAL A 148 15.05 -10.97 4.98
C VAL A 148 15.29 -11.30 6.44
N GLY A 149 14.39 -12.05 7.07
CA GLY A 149 14.56 -12.42 8.48
C GLY A 149 15.79 -13.30 8.72
N SER A 150 16.12 -14.22 7.82
CA SER A 150 17.36 -14.99 7.93
C SER A 150 18.61 -14.12 7.86
N ARG A 151 18.64 -13.09 6.99
CA ARG A 151 19.78 -12.15 6.90
C ARG A 151 19.91 -11.27 8.14
N ARG A 152 18.79 -10.93 8.80
CA ARG A 152 18.75 -10.08 9.99
C ARG A 152 18.73 -10.85 11.31
N ASN A 153 18.87 -12.18 11.26
CA ASN A 153 18.86 -13.08 12.42
C ASN A 153 17.58 -12.95 13.28
N TRP A 154 16.44 -12.81 12.59
CA TRP A 154 15.09 -12.77 13.16
C TRP A 154 14.55 -14.14 13.57
N PHE A 155 15.10 -15.20 12.97
CA PHE A 155 14.78 -16.60 13.23
C PHE A 155 15.94 -17.32 13.90
#